data_AF-A0A9E0LUX2-F1
#
_entry.id   AF-A0A9E0LUX2-F1
#
_cell.length_a   1.000
_cell.length_b   1.000
_cell.length_c   1.000
_cell.angle_alpha   90.00
_cell.angle_beta   90.00
_cell.angle_gamma   90.00
#
_symmetry.space_group_name_H-M   'P 1'
#
loop_
_entity.id
_entity.type
_entity.pdbx_description
1 polymer ?
#
loop_
_entity_poly.entity_id
_entity_poly.type
_entity_poly.pdbx_seq_one_letter_code
_entity_poly.pdbx_strand_id
1 'polypeptide(L)'
;WQPANFDHNSTGFQLNGAHRSASCTSCHRNGYAGTPSDCFSCHQTDFTGANNPSHAGFPNTCQNCHSVTAWQPASFDHNATGFPLNGAHRSASCTQCHQNGYPGTPTDCFSCHQSDYNGADNPSHAGFPNTCQNCHSVTAWQPASFDHNATGFPLNGAHRSAACTQCHQNGYPGTPTDCFSCHQTDYNGANDPSHTGFPHSCQDCHGVSAWEPASFNHATTGFPLRGAHLATACLDCHSGGYSGTPTACFSCHQSDFNGAGNPPHTGFPNTCQNCHSETGWQPASFNHASTGFPLTGAHAGASCLECHAGGYSGTPSQCFACHQSDYNGTNDPDHGSAGFPTTCENCHSTTAWEPSSFNHSTYFPITSGNHQLPCASCHVSPGNFGVFECILCHEHSQNQTNNDHSEVGGYIYQSQACYQCHPQGRD
;
A
#
# COMPACT_ATOMS: atom_id res chain seq x y z
N TRP A 1 -26.92 -47.15 98.23
CA TRP A 1 -26.94 -47.15 96.76
C TRP A 1 -25.76 -46.32 96.30
N GLN A 2 -24.73 -46.95 95.73
CA GLN A 2 -23.66 -46.19 95.07
C GLN A 2 -24.20 -45.62 93.75
N PRO A 3 -23.69 -44.47 93.26
CA PRO A 3 -24.04 -44.00 91.93
C PRO A 3 -23.65 -45.08 90.93
N ALA A 4 -24.60 -45.57 90.14
CA ALA A 4 -24.29 -46.48 89.04
C ALA A 4 -23.44 -45.70 88.02
N ASN A 5 -22.19 -46.09 87.87
CA ASN A 5 -21.33 -45.53 86.82
C ASN A 5 -21.69 -46.23 85.50
N PHE A 6 -22.33 -45.50 84.59
CA PHE A 6 -22.72 -46.02 83.28
C PHE A 6 -21.80 -45.41 82.21
N ASP A 7 -21.04 -46.27 81.53
CA ASP A 7 -20.10 -45.86 80.49
C ASP A 7 -20.83 -45.60 79.17
N HIS A 8 -20.87 -44.33 78.74
CA HIS A 8 -21.46 -43.95 77.46
C HIS A 8 -20.61 -44.38 76.26
N ASN A 9 -19.34 -44.75 76.44
CA ASN A 9 -18.48 -45.21 75.35
C ASN A 9 -18.90 -46.59 74.80
N SER A 10 -19.68 -47.36 75.56
CA SER A 10 -20.27 -48.61 75.08
C SER A 10 -21.61 -48.42 74.35
N THR A 11 -22.03 -47.18 74.13
CA THR A 11 -23.29 -46.84 73.43
C THR A 11 -23.03 -46.12 72.12
N GLY A 12 -24.07 -45.96 71.29
CA GLY A 12 -23.99 -45.19 70.05
C GLY A 12 -23.83 -43.67 70.25
N PHE A 13 -23.91 -43.17 71.48
CA PHE A 13 -23.77 -41.73 71.79
C PHE A 13 -22.66 -41.50 72.82
N GLN A 14 -21.49 -41.11 72.33
CA GLN A 14 -20.35 -40.76 73.19
C GLN A 14 -20.48 -39.32 73.72
N LEU A 15 -20.32 -39.14 75.03
CA LEU A 15 -20.35 -37.82 75.65
C LEU A 15 -19.08 -37.04 75.28
N ASN A 16 -19.25 -36.03 74.43
CA ASN A 16 -18.17 -35.16 73.94
C ASN A 16 -18.48 -33.68 74.20
N GLY A 17 -17.42 -32.89 74.38
CA GLY A 17 -17.53 -31.46 74.67
C GLY A 17 -18.37 -31.19 75.93
N ALA A 18 -19.31 -30.24 75.84
CA ALA A 18 -20.17 -29.83 76.96
C ALA A 18 -21.08 -30.95 77.49
N HIS A 19 -21.35 -32.00 76.69
CA HIS A 19 -22.18 -33.14 77.12
C HIS A 19 -21.52 -34.00 78.20
N ARG A 20 -20.19 -33.92 78.38
CA ARG A 20 -19.47 -34.65 79.44
C ARG A 20 -19.86 -34.18 80.85
N SER A 21 -20.29 -32.94 80.98
CA SER A 21 -20.72 -32.33 82.24
C SER A 21 -22.25 -32.30 82.42
N ALA A 22 -23.02 -32.85 81.47
CA ALA A 22 -24.47 -32.84 81.55
C ALA A 22 -24.98 -33.85 82.58
N SER A 23 -25.99 -33.46 83.38
CA SER A 23 -26.65 -34.40 84.29
C SER A 23 -27.50 -35.41 83.52
N CYS A 24 -27.60 -36.64 84.01
CA CYS A 24 -28.37 -37.72 83.35
C CYS A 24 -29.82 -37.31 83.05
N THR A 25 -30.46 -36.56 83.97
CA THR A 25 -31.84 -36.09 83.83
C THR A 25 -32.02 -35.03 82.74
N SER A 26 -30.95 -34.35 82.32
CA SER A 26 -30.99 -33.39 81.21
C SER A 26 -31.32 -34.07 79.88
N CYS A 27 -30.86 -35.31 79.68
CA CYS A 27 -31.02 -36.09 78.46
C CYS A 27 -32.11 -37.18 78.60
N HIS A 28 -32.20 -37.85 79.75
CA HIS A 28 -33.14 -38.97 79.99
C HIS A 28 -34.46 -38.54 80.62
N ARG A 29 -35.08 -37.48 80.10
CA ARG A 29 -36.30 -36.88 80.66
C ARG A 29 -37.51 -37.83 80.65
N ASN A 30 -37.54 -38.76 79.70
CA ASN A 30 -38.61 -39.75 79.50
C ASN A 30 -38.13 -41.19 79.74
N GLY A 31 -37.09 -41.37 80.57
CA GLY A 31 -36.45 -42.65 80.83
C GLY A 31 -35.16 -42.87 80.02
N TYR A 32 -34.47 -43.98 80.33
CA TYR A 32 -33.13 -44.29 79.81
C TYR A 32 -33.15 -45.11 78.50
N ALA A 33 -34.30 -45.73 78.17
CA ALA A 33 -34.46 -46.50 76.93
C ALA A 33 -34.93 -45.58 75.79
N GLY A 34 -34.33 -45.70 74.61
CA GLY A 34 -34.76 -44.98 73.41
C GLY A 34 -34.50 -43.47 73.43
N THR A 35 -33.58 -42.99 74.27
CA THR A 35 -33.17 -41.59 74.26
C THR A 35 -32.58 -41.22 72.89
N PRO A 36 -33.09 -40.17 72.21
CA PRO A 36 -32.54 -39.74 70.92
C PRO A 36 -31.05 -39.38 71.01
N SER A 37 -30.34 -39.59 69.90
CA SER A 37 -28.90 -39.30 69.79
C SER A 37 -28.59 -38.20 68.79
N ASP A 38 -29.57 -37.75 67.99
CA ASP A 38 -29.41 -36.62 67.09
C ASP A 38 -29.62 -35.29 67.82
N CYS A 39 -28.91 -34.26 67.35
CA CYS A 39 -28.92 -32.94 67.99
C CYS A 39 -30.33 -32.33 68.02
N PHE A 40 -31.10 -32.42 66.92
CA PHE A 40 -32.39 -31.74 66.80
C PHE A 40 -33.42 -32.31 67.76
N SER A 41 -33.54 -33.63 67.89
CA SER A 41 -34.51 -34.25 68.81
C SER A 41 -34.29 -33.88 70.27
N CYS A 42 -33.03 -33.62 70.67
CA CYS A 42 -32.69 -33.19 72.02
C CYS A 42 -32.76 -31.66 72.22
N HIS A 43 -32.43 -30.89 71.18
CA HIS A 43 -32.32 -29.43 71.20
C HIS A 43 -33.38 -28.72 70.36
N GLN A 44 -34.56 -29.33 70.19
CA GLN A 44 -35.61 -28.80 69.32
C GLN A 44 -36.04 -27.39 69.74
N THR A 45 -36.20 -27.15 71.05
CA THR A 45 -36.57 -25.83 71.59
C THR A 45 -35.48 -24.79 71.36
N ASP A 46 -34.20 -25.18 71.50
CA ASP A 46 -33.06 -24.29 71.23
C ASP A 46 -32.96 -23.97 69.74
N PHE A 47 -33.23 -24.97 68.88
CA PHE A 47 -33.24 -24.82 67.42
C PHE A 47 -34.35 -23.86 66.99
N THR A 48 -35.61 -24.09 67.41
CA THR A 48 -36.75 -23.26 67.01
C THR A 48 -36.75 -21.87 67.65
N GLY A 49 -36.11 -21.72 68.81
CA GLY A 49 -36.00 -20.45 69.54
C GLY A 49 -34.81 -19.56 69.11
N ALA A 50 -33.91 -20.05 68.26
CA ALA A 50 -32.77 -19.27 67.79
C ALA A 50 -33.22 -18.15 66.84
N ASN A 51 -32.69 -16.95 67.06
CA ASN A 51 -33.05 -15.75 66.28
C ASN A 51 -31.85 -15.04 65.64
N ASN A 52 -30.62 -15.53 65.85
CA ASN A 52 -29.41 -14.90 65.30
C ASN A 52 -28.34 -15.95 64.89
N PRO A 53 -28.42 -16.51 63.66
CA PRO A 53 -29.54 -16.39 62.72
C PRO A 53 -30.77 -17.18 63.17
N SER A 54 -31.93 -16.92 62.57
CA SER A 54 -33.08 -17.82 62.71
C SER A 54 -32.78 -19.15 62.03
N HIS A 55 -33.05 -20.26 62.72
CA HIS A 55 -32.92 -21.60 62.14
C HIS A 55 -34.12 -22.02 61.26
N ALA A 56 -35.10 -21.14 61.06
CA ALA A 56 -36.21 -21.42 60.15
C ALA A 56 -35.67 -21.74 58.75
N GLY A 57 -35.98 -22.94 58.26
CA GLY A 57 -35.52 -23.41 56.94
C GLY A 57 -34.11 -24.02 56.91
N PHE A 58 -33.41 -24.15 58.04
CA PHE A 58 -32.17 -24.94 58.08
C PHE A 58 -32.44 -26.44 58.13
N PRO A 59 -31.55 -27.27 57.54
CA PRO A 59 -31.54 -28.70 57.80
C PRO A 59 -31.10 -28.99 59.25
N ASN A 60 -31.52 -30.14 59.78
CA ASN A 60 -31.16 -30.61 61.13
C ASN A 60 -29.70 -31.10 61.27
N THR A 61 -28.80 -30.63 60.40
CA THR A 61 -27.36 -30.96 60.37
C THR A 61 -26.57 -29.93 61.16
N CYS A 62 -26.77 -29.90 62.48
CA CYS A 62 -26.21 -28.88 63.38
C CYS A 62 -24.68 -28.78 63.31
N GLN A 63 -24.01 -29.89 63.01
CA GLN A 63 -22.54 -30.02 62.98
C GLN A 63 -21.90 -29.20 61.85
N ASN A 64 -22.68 -28.76 60.86
CA ASN A 64 -22.19 -27.88 59.79
C ASN A 64 -21.89 -26.46 60.29
N CYS A 65 -22.47 -26.08 61.42
CA CYS A 65 -22.38 -24.72 61.96
C CYS A 65 -21.88 -24.68 63.41
N HIS A 66 -22.15 -25.72 64.19
CA HIS A 66 -21.89 -25.76 65.63
C HIS A 66 -20.93 -26.88 65.99
N SER A 67 -20.10 -26.61 67.01
CA SER A 67 -19.27 -27.62 67.66
C SER A 67 -19.84 -27.99 69.03
N VAL A 68 -19.81 -29.27 69.37
CA VAL A 68 -20.20 -29.75 70.73
C VAL A 68 -19.23 -29.27 71.82
N THR A 69 -18.03 -28.82 71.45
CA THR A 69 -17.03 -28.25 72.36
C THR A 69 -17.27 -26.76 72.61
N ALA A 70 -17.69 -26.03 71.58
CA ALA A 70 -18.01 -24.61 71.65
C ALA A 70 -19.19 -24.33 70.72
N TRP A 71 -20.39 -24.22 71.29
CA TRP A 71 -21.63 -24.08 70.51
C TRP A 71 -21.78 -22.70 69.87
N GLN A 72 -21.16 -21.67 70.46
CA GLN A 72 -21.15 -20.29 69.99
C GLN A 72 -19.73 -19.72 70.02
N PRO A 73 -19.34 -18.89 69.03
CA PRO A 73 -20.12 -18.54 67.84
C PRO A 73 -20.26 -19.71 66.86
N ALA A 74 -21.37 -19.76 66.13
CA ALA A 74 -21.52 -20.67 65.00
C ALA A 74 -20.59 -20.23 63.85
N SER A 75 -20.07 -21.17 63.09
CA SER A 75 -19.22 -20.92 61.92
C SER A 75 -19.64 -21.83 60.78
N PHE A 76 -19.89 -21.25 59.61
CA PHE A 76 -20.22 -21.97 58.38
C PHE A 76 -19.24 -21.57 57.28
N ASP A 77 -18.63 -22.55 56.60
CA ASP A 77 -17.66 -22.29 55.54
C ASP A 77 -18.33 -22.22 54.17
N HIS A 78 -18.49 -21.00 53.63
CA HIS A 78 -19.03 -20.80 52.30
C HIS A 78 -18.12 -21.31 51.17
N ASN A 79 -16.82 -21.55 51.42
CA ASN A 79 -15.95 -22.17 50.41
C ASN A 79 -16.31 -23.63 50.12
N ALA A 80 -17.05 -24.27 51.03
CA ALA A 80 -17.60 -25.62 50.82
C ALA A 80 -18.88 -25.61 49.97
N THR A 81 -19.34 -24.43 49.52
CA THR A 81 -20.55 -24.27 48.70
C THR A 81 -20.20 -23.84 47.28
N GLY A 82 -21.18 -23.86 46.37
CA GLY A 82 -21.03 -23.33 45.01
C GLY A 82 -20.86 -21.81 44.93
N PHE A 83 -20.95 -21.09 46.04
CA PHE A 83 -20.77 -19.64 46.11
C PHE A 83 -19.83 -19.22 47.25
N PRO A 84 -18.51 -19.23 47.00
CA PRO A 84 -17.53 -18.71 47.95
C PRO A 84 -17.69 -17.20 48.15
N LEU A 85 -17.73 -16.74 49.40
CA LEU A 85 -17.82 -15.32 49.71
C LEU A 85 -16.46 -14.63 49.47
N ASN A 86 -16.42 -13.78 48.44
CA ASN A 86 -15.23 -13.04 48.03
C ASN A 86 -15.46 -11.52 48.05
N GLY A 87 -14.38 -10.77 48.25
CA GLY A 87 -14.42 -9.32 48.32
C GLY A 87 -15.39 -8.81 49.38
N ALA A 88 -16.23 -7.83 49.01
CA ALA A 88 -17.19 -7.20 49.92
C ALA A 88 -18.26 -8.17 50.46
N HIS A 89 -18.52 -9.30 49.79
CA HIS A 89 -19.49 -10.29 50.26
C HIS A 89 -19.05 -11.02 51.54
N ARG A 90 -17.77 -10.97 51.91
CA ARG A 90 -17.27 -11.61 53.15
C ARG A 90 -17.84 -10.98 54.41
N SER A 91 -18.25 -9.72 54.35
CA SER A 91 -18.88 -9.02 55.47
C SER A 91 -20.41 -9.06 55.44
N ALA A 92 -21.02 -9.76 54.48
CA ALA A 92 -22.46 -9.84 54.38
C ALA A 92 -23.06 -10.70 55.50
N SER A 93 -24.18 -10.28 56.08
CA SER A 93 -24.94 -11.10 57.02
C SER A 93 -25.77 -12.14 56.27
N CYS A 94 -26.07 -13.28 56.93
CA CYS A 94 -26.84 -14.37 56.31
C CYS A 94 -28.17 -13.88 55.71
N THR A 95 -28.85 -12.97 56.41
CA THR A 95 -30.15 -12.41 56.03
C THR A 95 -30.09 -11.48 54.81
N GLN A 96 -28.93 -10.94 54.45
CA GLN A 96 -28.80 -10.09 53.25
C GLN A 96 -28.97 -10.92 51.97
N CYS A 97 -28.55 -12.20 52.00
CA CYS A 97 -28.68 -13.12 50.86
C CYS A 97 -29.89 -14.07 51.02
N HIS A 98 -30.12 -14.61 52.21
CA HIS A 98 -31.11 -15.65 52.47
C HIS A 98 -32.48 -15.08 52.90
N GLN A 99 -32.96 -14.04 52.20
CA GLN A 99 -34.21 -13.34 52.52
C GLN A 99 -35.44 -14.26 52.42
N ASN A 100 -35.41 -15.23 51.51
CA ASN A 100 -36.49 -16.19 51.25
C ASN A 100 -36.12 -17.61 51.72
N GLY A 101 -35.23 -17.72 52.70
CA GLY A 101 -34.68 -18.99 53.17
C GLY A 101 -33.35 -19.37 52.51
N TYR A 102 -32.78 -20.49 52.95
CA TYR A 102 -31.44 -20.94 52.56
C TYR A 102 -31.40 -21.75 51.26
N PRO A 103 -32.31 -22.72 51.02
CA PRO A 103 -32.31 -23.48 49.77
C PRO A 103 -32.59 -22.61 48.55
N GLY A 104 -31.85 -22.84 47.46
CA GLY A 104 -32.11 -22.18 46.17
C GLY A 104 -31.78 -20.68 46.12
N THR A 105 -30.96 -20.19 47.04
CA THR A 105 -30.50 -18.79 47.00
C THR A 105 -29.76 -18.52 45.68
N PRO A 106 -30.14 -17.49 44.91
CA PRO A 106 -29.47 -17.16 43.66
C PRO A 106 -27.97 -16.88 43.87
N THR A 107 -27.18 -17.24 42.87
CA THR A 107 -25.71 -17.08 42.89
C THR A 107 -25.18 -16.20 41.77
N ASP A 108 -26.04 -15.78 40.85
CA ASP A 108 -25.70 -14.79 39.83
C ASP A 108 -25.86 -13.37 40.37
N CYS A 109 -25.00 -12.46 39.89
CA CYS A 109 -24.98 -11.08 40.37
C CYS A 109 -26.32 -10.37 40.15
N PHE A 110 -26.95 -10.57 38.99
CA PHE A 110 -28.14 -9.81 38.59
C PHE A 110 -29.35 -10.15 39.47
N SER A 111 -29.58 -11.42 39.80
CA SER A 111 -30.70 -11.81 40.66
C SER A 111 -30.68 -11.15 42.04
N CYS A 112 -29.49 -10.84 42.58
CA CYS A 112 -29.36 -10.14 43.86
C CYS A 112 -29.27 -8.61 43.69
N HIS A 113 -28.60 -8.14 42.65
CA HIS A 113 -28.32 -6.72 42.39
C HIS A 113 -29.18 -6.13 41.26
N GLN A 114 -30.38 -6.65 41.04
CA GLN A 114 -31.25 -6.20 39.95
C GLN A 114 -31.62 -4.73 40.08
N SER A 115 -31.90 -4.27 41.31
CA SER A 115 -32.21 -2.86 41.58
C SER A 115 -31.01 -1.96 41.32
N ASP A 116 -29.81 -2.39 41.75
CA ASP A 116 -28.57 -1.64 41.52
C ASP A 116 -28.24 -1.58 40.03
N TYR A 117 -28.47 -2.69 39.31
CA TYR A 117 -28.29 -2.76 37.86
C TYR A 117 -29.23 -1.81 37.12
N ASN A 118 -30.54 -1.88 37.41
CA ASN A 118 -31.55 -1.06 36.74
C ASN A 118 -31.45 0.43 37.09
N GLY A 119 -30.92 0.76 38.28
CA GLY A 119 -30.76 2.13 38.76
C GLY A 119 -29.40 2.76 38.45
N ALA A 120 -28.52 2.08 37.71
CA ALA A 120 -27.24 2.66 37.30
C ALA A 120 -27.46 3.67 36.16
N ASP A 121 -26.89 4.87 36.31
CA ASP A 121 -27.02 5.97 35.33
C ASP A 121 -25.70 6.42 34.69
N ASN A 122 -24.55 6.00 35.23
CA ASN A 122 -23.24 6.43 34.75
C ASN A 122 -22.20 5.30 34.68
N PRO A 123 -22.12 4.56 33.54
CA PRO A 123 -23.07 4.58 32.43
C PRO A 123 -24.41 3.93 32.81
N SER A 124 -25.46 4.18 32.04
CA SER A 124 -26.68 3.39 32.17
C SER A 124 -26.41 1.94 31.78
N HIS A 125 -26.90 0.99 32.59
CA HIS A 125 -26.80 -0.44 32.25
C HIS A 125 -27.89 -0.91 31.27
N ALA A 126 -28.74 -0.02 30.77
CA ALA A 126 -29.71 -0.36 29.74
C ALA A 126 -29.01 -0.96 28.50
N GLY A 127 -29.36 -2.19 28.14
CA GLY A 127 -28.77 -2.89 26.99
C GLY A 127 -27.41 -3.57 27.24
N PHE A 128 -26.86 -3.52 28.45
CA PHE A 128 -25.74 -4.38 28.83
C PHE A 128 -26.18 -5.84 29.06
N PRO A 129 -25.26 -6.81 28.94
CA PRO A 129 -25.47 -8.16 29.45
C PRO A 129 -25.34 -8.21 30.98
N ASN A 130 -25.98 -9.21 31.60
CA ASN A 130 -25.89 -9.47 33.04
C ASN A 130 -24.54 -10.07 33.50
N THR A 131 -23.51 -10.02 32.65
CA THR A 131 -22.14 -10.48 32.93
C THR A 131 -21.33 -9.36 33.58
N CYS A 132 -21.65 -9.04 34.84
CA CYS A 132 -21.10 -7.90 35.58
C CYS A 132 -19.57 -7.93 35.69
N GLN A 133 -18.97 -9.13 35.68
CA GLN A 133 -17.54 -9.36 35.88
C GLN A 133 -16.67 -8.81 34.74
N ASN A 134 -17.27 -8.47 33.60
CA ASN A 134 -16.57 -7.82 32.49
C ASN A 134 -16.17 -6.38 32.83
N CYS A 135 -16.87 -5.75 33.78
CA CYS A 135 -16.69 -4.34 34.14
C CYS A 135 -16.39 -4.13 35.63
N HIS A 136 -16.94 -4.98 36.50
CA HIS A 136 -16.90 -4.84 37.94
C HIS A 136 -16.10 -5.94 38.63
N SER A 137 -15.43 -5.58 39.72
CA SER A 137 -14.79 -6.53 40.63
C SER A 137 -15.56 -6.62 41.94
N VAL A 138 -15.71 -7.84 42.47
CA VAL A 138 -16.31 -8.06 43.80
C VAL A 138 -15.46 -7.49 44.94
N THR A 139 -14.19 -7.16 44.68
CA THR A 139 -13.29 -6.53 45.67
C THR A 139 -13.43 -5.01 45.67
N ALA A 140 -13.58 -4.41 44.48
CA ALA A 140 -13.78 -2.99 44.29
C ALA A 140 -14.79 -2.80 43.15
N TRP A 141 -16.05 -2.54 43.52
CA TRP A 141 -17.14 -2.43 42.54
C TRP A 141 -17.03 -1.16 41.68
N GLN A 142 -16.43 -0.11 42.24
CA GLN A 142 -16.14 1.15 41.55
C GLN A 142 -14.67 1.56 41.73
N PRO A 143 -14.05 2.18 40.71
CA PRO A 143 -14.60 2.42 39.37
C PRO A 143 -14.72 1.13 38.55
N ALA A 144 -15.72 1.07 37.68
CA ALA A 144 -15.83 0.01 36.68
C ALA A 144 -14.78 0.24 35.57
N SER A 145 -14.29 -0.83 34.95
CA SER A 145 -13.33 -0.74 33.86
C SER A 145 -13.64 -1.79 32.79
N PHE A 146 -13.66 -1.37 31.54
CA PHE A 146 -13.84 -2.25 30.39
C PHE A 146 -12.75 -1.97 29.35
N ASP A 147 -12.01 -3.01 28.95
CA ASP A 147 -10.91 -2.89 28.00
C ASP A 147 -11.37 -3.15 26.56
N HIS A 148 -11.47 -2.07 25.77
CA HIS A 148 -11.81 -2.17 24.35
C HIS A 148 -10.72 -2.84 23.52
N ASN A 149 -9.47 -2.93 24.00
CA ASN A 149 -8.40 -3.66 23.29
C ASN A 149 -8.64 -5.18 23.27
N ALA A 150 -9.50 -5.68 24.16
CA ALA A 150 -9.93 -7.08 24.16
C ALA A 150 -11.06 -7.34 23.14
N THR A 151 -11.52 -6.32 22.41
CA THR A 151 -12.61 -6.40 21.43
C THR A 151 -12.08 -6.26 20.00
N GLY A 152 -12.96 -6.43 19.00
CA GLY A 152 -12.64 -6.19 17.60
C GLY A 152 -12.46 -4.70 17.23
N PHE A 153 -12.72 -3.77 18.16
CA PHE A 153 -12.59 -2.33 17.93
C PHE A 153 -11.82 -1.63 19.06
N PRO A 154 -10.47 -1.63 19.01
CA PRO A 154 -9.65 -0.88 19.95
C PRO A 154 -9.86 0.62 19.80
N LEU A 155 -10.11 1.32 20.91
CA LEU A 155 -10.26 2.78 20.90
C LEU A 155 -8.88 3.46 20.71
N ASN A 156 -8.70 4.11 19.57
CA ASN A 156 -7.48 4.80 19.19
C ASN A 156 -7.73 6.27 18.85
N GLY A 157 -6.70 7.09 19.01
CA GLY A 157 -6.76 8.53 18.73
C GLY A 157 -7.90 9.21 19.50
N ALA A 158 -8.71 10.02 18.81
CA ALA A 158 -9.81 10.77 19.41
C ALA A 158 -10.91 9.90 20.02
N HIS A 159 -11.06 8.64 19.56
CA HIS A 159 -12.08 7.72 20.08
C HIS A 159 -11.83 7.30 21.54
N ARG A 160 -10.61 7.48 22.07
CA ARG A 160 -10.29 7.14 23.48
C ARG A 160 -11.06 7.95 24.50
N SER A 161 -11.50 9.15 24.12
CA SER A 161 -12.29 10.05 24.97
C SER A 161 -13.79 9.99 24.67
N ALA A 162 -14.23 9.13 23.76
CA ALA A 162 -15.64 9.00 23.42
C ALA A 162 -16.44 8.42 24.59
N ALA A 163 -17.59 9.03 24.90
CA ALA A 163 -18.52 8.45 25.85
C ALA A 163 -19.18 7.20 25.24
N CYS A 164 -19.48 6.18 26.04
CA CYS A 164 -20.07 4.92 25.54
C CYS A 164 -21.32 5.14 24.68
N THR A 165 -22.17 6.09 25.07
CA THR A 165 -23.43 6.42 24.39
C THR A 165 -23.24 7.06 23.02
N GLN A 166 -22.05 7.58 22.70
CA GLN A 166 -21.76 8.12 21.36
C GLN A 166 -21.70 7.01 20.31
N CYS A 167 -21.21 5.82 20.70
CA CYS A 167 -21.12 4.65 19.83
C CYS A 167 -22.32 3.70 20.00
N HIS A 168 -22.74 3.45 21.24
CA HIS A 168 -23.77 2.46 21.59
C HIS A 168 -25.19 3.04 21.64
N GLN A 169 -25.55 3.87 20.64
CA GLN A 169 -26.84 4.56 20.58
C GLN A 169 -28.04 3.60 20.50
N ASN A 170 -27.85 2.45 19.85
CA ASN A 170 -28.88 1.41 19.67
C ASN A 170 -28.59 0.15 20.52
N GLY A 171 -27.87 0.32 21.64
CA GLY A 171 -27.40 -0.77 22.49
C GLY A 171 -25.97 -1.20 22.19
N TYR A 172 -25.47 -2.13 23.01
CA TYR A 172 -24.07 -2.56 23.01
C TYR A 172 -23.76 -3.70 22.02
N PRO A 173 -24.60 -4.73 21.87
CA PRO A 173 -24.36 -5.79 20.88
C PRO A 173 -24.45 -5.27 19.44
N GLY A 174 -23.55 -5.73 18.58
CA GLY A 174 -23.62 -5.45 17.14
C GLY A 174 -23.37 -4.00 16.74
N THR A 175 -22.74 -3.21 17.61
CA THR A 175 -22.32 -1.84 17.25
C THR A 175 -21.37 -1.91 16.04
N PRO A 176 -21.66 -1.16 14.95
CA PRO A 176 -20.81 -1.14 13.77
C PRO A 176 -19.38 -0.71 14.12
N THR A 177 -18.40 -1.31 13.45
CA THR A 177 -16.98 -1.04 13.65
C THR A 177 -16.31 -0.39 12.44
N ASP A 178 -17.04 -0.22 11.34
CA ASP A 178 -16.55 0.50 10.17
C ASP A 178 -16.79 2.01 10.33
N CYS A 179 -15.86 2.81 9.83
CA CYS A 179 -15.89 4.26 9.99
C CYS A 179 -17.17 4.87 9.37
N PHE A 180 -17.57 4.40 8.19
CA PHE A 180 -18.68 4.98 7.44
C PHE A 180 -20.03 4.82 8.14
N SER A 181 -20.32 3.67 8.74
CA SER A 181 -21.58 3.46 9.46
C SER A 181 -21.79 4.43 10.62
N CYS A 182 -20.72 4.91 11.26
CA CYS A 182 -20.80 5.91 12.32
C CYS A 182 -20.70 7.35 11.78
N HIS A 183 -19.85 7.57 10.78
CA HIS A 183 -19.53 8.89 10.23
C HIS A 183 -20.21 9.14 8.88
N GLN A 184 -21.35 8.52 8.60
CA GLN A 184 -22.04 8.65 7.32
C GLN A 184 -22.42 10.10 7.01
N THR A 185 -22.90 10.83 8.03
CA THR A 185 -23.24 12.25 7.89
C THR A 185 -22.01 13.10 7.60
N ASP A 186 -20.91 12.87 8.31
CA ASP A 186 -19.64 13.58 8.08
C ASP A 186 -19.09 13.28 6.67
N TYR A 187 -19.14 12.01 6.26
CA TYR A 187 -18.71 11.56 4.94
C TYR A 187 -19.53 12.23 3.82
N ASN A 188 -20.86 12.19 3.90
CA ASN A 188 -21.74 12.78 2.90
C ASN A 188 -21.68 14.33 2.89
N GLY A 189 -21.32 14.94 4.02
CA GLY A 189 -21.22 16.38 4.19
C GLY A 189 -19.87 16.98 3.77
N ALA A 190 -18.85 16.17 3.51
CA ALA A 190 -17.54 16.63 3.09
C ALA A 190 -17.61 17.27 1.69
N ASN A 191 -17.02 18.48 1.55
CA ASN A 191 -17.04 19.26 0.31
C ASN A 191 -15.65 19.65 -0.20
N ASP A 192 -14.60 19.49 0.60
CA ASP A 192 -13.24 19.88 0.25
C ASP A 192 -12.21 18.80 0.67
N PRO A 193 -11.96 17.78 -0.18
CA PRO A 193 -12.70 17.47 -1.39
C PRO A 193 -14.08 16.87 -1.09
N SER A 194 -14.99 16.89 -2.06
CA SER A 194 -16.23 16.10 -1.93
C SER A 194 -15.91 14.61 -1.91
N HIS A 195 -16.49 13.88 -0.96
CA HIS A 195 -16.36 12.42 -0.88
C HIS A 195 -17.25 11.66 -1.89
N THR A 196 -17.95 12.37 -2.77
CA THR A 196 -18.74 11.72 -3.84
C THR A 196 -17.82 10.85 -4.70
N GLY A 197 -18.08 9.54 -4.71
CA GLY A 197 -17.30 8.57 -5.49
C GLY A 197 -16.02 8.06 -4.82
N PHE A 198 -15.69 8.50 -3.60
CA PHE A 198 -14.62 7.88 -2.81
C PHE A 198 -15.05 6.49 -2.27
N PRO A 199 -14.08 5.60 -1.98
CA PRO A 199 -14.34 4.41 -1.18
C PRO A 199 -14.52 4.76 0.31
N HIS A 200 -15.14 3.87 1.07
CA HIS A 200 -15.31 4.01 2.52
C HIS A 200 -14.06 3.58 3.33
N SER A 201 -12.92 3.37 2.66
CA SER A 201 -11.63 3.09 3.28
C SER A 201 -10.98 4.38 3.79
N CYS A 202 -11.58 4.98 4.82
CA CYS A 202 -11.18 6.29 5.34
C CYS A 202 -9.69 6.38 5.70
N GLN A 203 -9.11 5.28 6.18
CA GLN A 203 -7.70 5.18 6.57
C GLN A 203 -6.70 5.41 5.43
N ASP A 204 -7.15 5.37 4.18
CA ASP A 204 -6.31 5.66 3.02
C ASP A 204 -5.94 7.15 2.96
N CYS A 205 -6.76 8.00 3.59
CA CYS A 205 -6.61 9.47 3.58
C CYS A 205 -6.52 10.09 4.98
N HIS A 206 -7.22 9.52 5.97
CA HIS A 206 -7.41 10.11 7.29
C HIS A 206 -6.73 9.32 8.41
N GLY A 207 -6.23 10.05 9.41
CA GLY A 207 -5.72 9.48 10.65
C GLY A 207 -6.77 9.55 11.78
N VAL A 208 -6.85 8.52 12.62
CA VAL A 208 -7.75 8.50 13.79
C VAL A 208 -7.29 9.42 14.94
N SER A 209 -6.01 9.83 14.94
CA SER A 209 -5.45 10.77 15.91
C SER A 209 -5.54 12.23 15.47
N ALA A 210 -5.50 12.46 14.16
CA ALA A 210 -5.65 13.77 13.52
C ALA A 210 -6.37 13.53 12.19
N TRP A 211 -7.65 13.89 12.16
CA TRP A 211 -8.51 13.66 10.99
C TRP A 211 -8.17 14.59 9.83
N GLU A 212 -7.74 15.80 10.14
CA GLU A 212 -7.32 16.84 9.20
C GLU A 212 -5.89 17.32 9.48
N PRO A 213 -5.12 17.67 8.43
CA PRO A 213 -5.46 17.54 7.01
C PRO A 213 -5.45 16.07 6.55
N ALA A 214 -6.29 15.75 5.57
CA ALA A 214 -6.22 14.46 4.89
C ALA A 214 -5.00 14.43 3.96
N SER A 215 -4.42 13.25 3.77
CA SER A 215 -3.30 13.07 2.84
C SER A 215 -3.38 11.74 2.13
N PHE A 216 -3.20 11.73 0.81
CA PHE A 216 -3.14 10.51 0.01
C PHE A 216 -1.83 10.48 -0.79
N ASN A 217 -1.10 9.36 -0.71
CA ASN A 217 0.20 9.23 -1.35
C ASN A 217 0.09 8.60 -2.75
N HIS A 218 0.13 9.43 -3.79
CA HIS A 218 0.12 8.95 -5.18
C HIS A 218 1.36 8.14 -5.59
N ALA A 219 2.47 8.23 -4.84
CA ALA A 219 3.70 7.49 -5.14
C ALA A 219 3.53 5.96 -5.01
N THR A 220 2.48 5.50 -4.34
CA THR A 220 2.14 4.07 -4.20
C THR A 220 1.14 3.60 -5.25
N THR A 221 0.77 4.45 -6.20
CA THR A 221 -0.19 4.12 -7.27
C THR A 221 0.53 3.95 -8.61
N GLY A 222 -0.22 3.54 -9.65
CA GLY A 222 0.29 3.46 -11.02
C GLY A 222 0.58 4.82 -11.68
N PHE A 223 0.25 5.93 -11.02
CA PHE A 223 0.50 7.28 -11.52
C PHE A 223 1.06 8.19 -10.42
N PRO A 224 2.38 8.13 -10.17
CA PRO A 224 3.04 9.05 -9.24
C PRO A 224 2.95 10.49 -9.77
N LEU A 225 2.35 11.38 -8.98
CA LEU A 225 2.28 12.81 -9.35
C LEU A 225 3.68 13.42 -9.37
N ARG A 226 3.98 14.15 -10.45
CA ARG A 226 5.26 14.82 -10.71
C ARG A 226 5.00 16.14 -11.42
N GLY A 227 5.94 17.07 -11.27
CA GLY A 227 5.88 18.36 -11.94
C GLY A 227 4.58 19.11 -11.64
N ALA A 228 3.92 19.63 -12.68
CA ALA A 228 2.67 20.39 -12.53
C ALA A 228 1.52 19.59 -11.87
N HIS A 229 1.49 18.27 -12.03
CA HIS A 229 0.44 17.40 -11.47
C HIS A 229 0.42 17.37 -9.94
N LEU A 230 1.51 17.78 -9.26
CA LEU A 230 1.57 17.83 -7.80
C LEU A 230 0.61 18.86 -7.20
N ALA A 231 0.22 19.87 -7.97
CA ALA A 231 -0.68 20.95 -7.53
C ALA A 231 -2.11 20.81 -8.09
N THR A 232 -2.41 19.73 -8.81
CA THR A 232 -3.70 19.48 -9.44
C THR A 232 -4.73 19.05 -8.39
N ALA A 233 -5.95 19.58 -8.47
CA ALA A 233 -7.02 19.17 -7.56
C ALA A 233 -7.48 17.75 -7.90
N CYS A 234 -7.89 16.96 -6.90
CA CYS A 234 -8.29 15.57 -7.09
C CYS A 234 -9.36 15.40 -8.18
N LEU A 235 -10.36 16.29 -8.20
CA LEU A 235 -11.49 16.23 -9.15
C LEU A 235 -11.12 16.58 -10.59
N ASP A 236 -9.99 17.24 -10.82
CA ASP A 236 -9.51 17.51 -12.18
C ASP A 236 -9.11 16.21 -12.89
N CYS A 237 -8.64 15.21 -12.14
CA CYS A 237 -8.32 13.87 -12.64
C CYS A 237 -9.46 12.86 -12.42
N HIS A 238 -10.14 12.96 -11.28
CA HIS A 238 -11.14 11.98 -10.82
C HIS A 238 -12.59 12.45 -11.05
N SER A 239 -12.85 13.20 -12.12
CA SER A 239 -14.19 13.72 -12.45
C SER A 239 -15.24 12.63 -12.69
N GLY A 240 -14.83 11.44 -13.16
CA GLY A 240 -15.67 10.25 -13.29
C GLY A 240 -15.65 9.32 -12.07
N GLY A 241 -15.05 9.75 -10.96
CA GLY A 241 -14.77 8.96 -9.76
C GLY A 241 -13.30 8.50 -9.66
N TYR A 242 -12.99 7.82 -8.56
CA TYR A 242 -11.62 7.43 -8.18
C TYR A 242 -11.17 6.06 -8.69
N SER A 243 -12.04 5.37 -9.45
CA SER A 243 -11.74 4.06 -10.05
C SER A 243 -11.56 4.19 -11.56
N GLY A 244 -10.53 3.52 -12.08
CA GLY A 244 -10.31 3.45 -13.53
C GLY A 244 -9.86 4.75 -14.18
N THR A 245 -9.34 5.71 -13.41
CA THR A 245 -8.81 6.96 -13.95
C THR A 245 -7.68 6.66 -14.95
N PRO A 246 -7.79 7.13 -16.21
CA PRO A 246 -6.75 6.91 -17.20
C PRO A 246 -5.41 7.51 -16.78
N THR A 247 -4.32 6.79 -17.05
CA THR A 247 -2.96 7.23 -16.70
C THR A 247 -2.13 7.64 -17.92
N ALA A 248 -2.65 7.41 -19.13
CA ALA A 248 -1.98 7.81 -20.36
C ALA A 248 -2.14 9.31 -20.58
N CYS A 249 -1.04 10.02 -20.85
CA CYS A 249 -1.04 11.49 -21.04
C CYS A 249 -2.10 11.93 -22.05
N PHE A 250 -2.20 11.25 -23.20
CA PHE A 250 -3.16 11.59 -24.25
C PHE A 250 -4.62 11.48 -23.79
N SER A 251 -4.95 10.60 -22.84
CA SER A 251 -6.32 10.45 -22.36
C SER A 251 -6.84 11.70 -21.63
N CYS A 252 -5.95 12.46 -20.99
CA CYS A 252 -6.29 13.71 -20.33
C CYS A 252 -5.99 14.93 -21.22
N HIS A 253 -4.89 14.88 -21.98
CA HIS A 253 -4.40 15.98 -22.81
C HIS A 253 -4.75 15.82 -24.28
N GLN A 254 -5.86 15.15 -24.63
CA GLN A 254 -6.26 14.95 -26.02
C GLN A 254 -6.51 16.29 -26.73
N SER A 255 -7.19 17.21 -26.07
CA SER A 255 -7.47 18.54 -26.63
C SER A 255 -6.20 19.35 -26.80
N ASP A 256 -5.28 19.30 -25.83
CA ASP A 256 -3.98 19.97 -25.92
C ASP A 256 -3.12 19.39 -27.06
N PHE A 257 -3.13 18.06 -27.20
CA PHE A 257 -2.41 17.35 -28.26
C PHE A 257 -2.95 17.73 -29.64
N ASN A 258 -4.27 17.68 -29.83
CA ASN A 258 -4.90 18.00 -31.11
C ASN A 258 -4.82 19.50 -31.45
N GLY A 259 -4.75 20.37 -30.45
CA GLY A 259 -4.67 21.82 -30.59
C GLY A 259 -3.25 22.37 -30.75
N ALA A 260 -2.21 21.54 -30.59
CA ALA A 260 -0.83 21.97 -30.73
C ALA A 260 -0.53 22.47 -32.16
N GLY A 261 0.05 23.67 -32.28
CA GLY A 261 0.33 24.31 -33.58
C GLY A 261 1.81 24.47 -33.92
N ASN A 262 2.72 24.27 -32.95
CA ASN A 262 4.16 24.44 -33.17
C ASN A 262 5.00 23.44 -32.35
N PRO A 263 5.39 22.29 -32.94
CA PRO A 263 4.88 21.75 -34.21
C PRO A 263 3.43 21.25 -34.09
N PRO A 264 2.69 21.12 -35.20
CA PRO A 264 1.45 20.35 -35.21
C PRO A 264 1.72 18.89 -34.83
N HIS A 265 0.93 18.34 -33.91
CA HIS A 265 1.09 16.94 -33.47
C HIS A 265 0.47 15.90 -34.44
N THR A 266 -0.09 16.34 -35.57
CA THR A 266 -0.60 15.44 -36.61
C THR A 266 0.48 14.46 -37.07
N GLY A 267 0.23 13.16 -36.90
CA GLY A 267 1.18 12.11 -37.27
C GLY A 267 2.23 11.75 -36.21
N PHE A 268 2.21 12.38 -35.03
CA PHE A 268 3.02 11.93 -33.89
C PHE A 268 2.35 10.77 -33.13
N PRO A 269 3.15 9.86 -32.53
CA PRO A 269 2.63 8.91 -31.56
C PRO A 269 2.25 9.58 -30.23
N ASN A 270 1.40 8.93 -29.45
CA ASN A 270 0.97 9.39 -28.13
C ASN A 270 2.04 9.20 -27.02
N THR A 271 3.31 9.01 -27.39
CA THR A 271 4.46 8.86 -26.48
C THR A 271 5.04 10.24 -26.17
N CYS A 272 4.33 11.01 -25.35
CA CYS A 272 4.65 12.41 -25.05
C CYS A 272 6.06 12.60 -24.45
N GLN A 273 6.53 11.63 -23.68
CA GLN A 273 7.79 11.68 -22.92
C GLN A 273 9.04 11.73 -23.82
N ASN A 274 8.89 11.44 -25.12
CA ASN A 274 9.99 11.58 -26.07
C ASN A 274 10.35 13.06 -26.35
N CYS A 275 9.40 13.97 -26.09
CA CYS A 275 9.53 15.38 -26.42
C CYS A 275 9.26 16.29 -25.21
N HIS A 276 8.38 15.88 -24.30
CA HIS A 276 7.90 16.70 -23.18
C HIS A 276 8.30 16.12 -21.82
N SER A 277 8.45 17.01 -20.84
CA SER A 277 8.62 16.66 -19.43
C SER A 277 7.48 17.24 -18.59
N GLU A 278 7.05 16.51 -17.57
CA GLU A 278 6.04 16.96 -16.60
C GLU A 278 6.51 18.18 -15.78
N THR A 279 7.82 18.38 -15.66
CA THR A 279 8.42 19.55 -14.97
C THR A 279 8.59 20.77 -15.87
N GLY A 280 8.56 20.56 -17.19
CA GLY A 280 8.85 21.58 -18.20
C GLY A 280 8.26 21.15 -19.52
N TRP A 281 6.95 21.38 -19.68
CA TRP A 281 6.22 20.92 -20.87
C TRP A 281 6.63 21.69 -22.13
N GLN A 282 7.00 22.96 -21.97
CA GLN A 282 7.53 23.82 -23.03
C GLN A 282 8.84 24.48 -22.60
N PRO A 283 9.82 24.62 -23.52
CA PRO A 283 9.80 24.10 -24.89
C PRO A 283 9.94 22.57 -24.93
N ALA A 284 9.38 21.94 -25.97
CA ALA A 284 9.62 20.53 -26.24
C ALA A 284 11.05 20.34 -26.78
N SER A 285 11.66 19.19 -26.50
CA SER A 285 13.00 18.86 -26.97
C SER A 285 13.03 17.43 -27.48
N PHE A 286 13.51 17.23 -28.70
CA PHE A 286 13.74 15.92 -29.28
C PHE A 286 15.19 15.80 -29.74
N ASN A 287 15.86 14.71 -29.35
CA ASN A 287 17.27 14.50 -29.68
C ASN A 287 17.42 13.71 -30.99
N HIS A 288 17.78 14.37 -32.08
CA HIS A 288 18.05 13.68 -33.35
C HIS A 288 19.31 12.79 -33.30
N ALA A 289 20.23 12.99 -32.35
CA ALA A 289 21.40 12.14 -32.19
C ALA A 289 21.05 10.71 -31.75
N SER A 290 19.84 10.46 -31.22
CA SER A 290 19.35 9.10 -30.96
C SER A 290 18.68 8.44 -32.17
N THR A 291 18.68 9.11 -33.32
CA THR A 291 18.13 8.60 -34.58
C THR A 291 19.25 8.24 -35.56
N GLY A 292 18.89 7.62 -36.69
CA GLY A 292 19.84 7.37 -37.78
C GLY A 292 20.29 8.63 -38.54
N PHE A 293 19.74 9.80 -38.21
CA PHE A 293 20.04 11.07 -38.90
C PHE A 293 20.30 12.20 -37.87
N PRO A 294 21.52 12.27 -37.30
CA PRO A 294 21.89 13.36 -36.42
C PRO A 294 21.94 14.69 -37.19
N LEU A 295 21.20 15.69 -36.71
CA LEU A 295 21.26 17.04 -37.27
C LEU A 295 22.61 17.68 -36.92
N THR A 296 23.40 17.99 -37.95
CA THR A 296 24.75 18.57 -37.83
C THR A 296 24.91 19.78 -38.72
N GLY A 297 25.86 20.67 -38.38
CA GLY A 297 26.15 21.88 -39.14
C GLY A 297 24.91 22.75 -39.35
N ALA A 298 24.65 23.17 -40.58
CA ALA A 298 23.50 24.02 -40.93
C ALA A 298 22.13 23.40 -40.58
N HIS A 299 22.03 22.07 -40.56
CA HIS A 299 20.78 21.36 -40.23
C HIS A 299 20.44 21.39 -38.74
N ALA A 300 21.38 21.77 -37.86
CA ALA A 300 21.14 21.78 -36.42
C ALA A 300 20.05 22.79 -35.99
N GLY A 301 19.80 23.82 -36.81
CA GLY A 301 18.75 24.81 -36.60
C GLY A 301 17.48 24.59 -37.43
N ALA A 302 17.40 23.49 -38.19
CA ALA A 302 16.27 23.22 -39.07
C ALA A 302 14.98 23.05 -38.26
N SER A 303 13.89 23.67 -38.70
CA SER A 303 12.59 23.43 -38.10
C SER A 303 12.06 22.04 -38.47
N CYS A 304 11.26 21.42 -37.60
CA CYS A 304 10.76 20.07 -37.85
C CYS A 304 10.01 19.96 -39.19
N LEU A 305 9.26 21.00 -39.56
CA LEU A 305 8.46 21.02 -40.79
C LEU A 305 9.29 21.17 -42.07
N GLU A 306 10.55 21.62 -41.99
CA GLU A 306 11.44 21.65 -43.16
C GLU A 306 11.74 20.24 -43.68
N CYS A 307 11.82 19.25 -42.78
CA CYS A 307 12.05 17.85 -43.16
C CYS A 307 10.76 17.01 -43.14
N HIS A 308 9.83 17.31 -42.22
CA HIS A 308 8.64 16.48 -41.95
C HIS A 308 7.34 17.08 -42.51
N ALA A 309 7.41 17.89 -43.58
CA ALA A 309 6.23 18.46 -44.24
C ALA A 309 5.22 17.40 -44.70
N GLY A 310 5.69 16.22 -45.12
CA GLY A 310 4.86 15.06 -45.51
C GLY A 310 4.50 14.12 -44.36
N GLY A 311 4.87 14.46 -43.11
CA GLY A 311 4.76 13.62 -41.92
C GLY A 311 6.11 13.11 -41.40
N TYR A 312 6.06 12.47 -40.23
CA TYR A 312 7.24 12.01 -39.48
C TYR A 312 7.66 10.56 -39.78
N SER A 313 6.89 9.86 -40.63
CA SER A 313 7.16 8.49 -41.03
C SER A 313 7.82 8.45 -42.40
N GLY A 314 8.94 7.72 -42.52
CA GLY A 314 9.61 7.49 -43.81
C GLY A 314 10.29 8.72 -44.40
N THR A 315 10.61 9.73 -43.57
CA THR A 315 11.37 10.89 -44.01
C THR A 315 12.73 10.45 -44.58
N PRO A 316 13.05 10.79 -45.84
CA PRO A 316 14.31 10.43 -46.45
C PRO A 316 15.50 11.00 -45.65
N SER A 317 16.61 10.26 -45.63
CA SER A 317 17.86 10.67 -44.96
C SER A 317 19.01 10.86 -45.94
N GLN A 318 18.80 10.54 -47.22
CA GLN A 318 19.81 10.74 -48.25
C GLN A 318 19.82 12.21 -48.70
N CYS A 319 21.00 12.83 -48.74
CA CYS A 319 21.18 14.24 -49.14
C CYS A 319 20.43 14.59 -50.43
N PHE A 320 20.61 13.78 -51.48
CA PHE A 320 19.98 14.00 -52.78
C PHE A 320 18.45 13.94 -52.75
N ALA A 321 17.83 13.18 -51.83
CA ALA A 321 16.37 13.10 -51.76
C ALA A 321 15.73 14.44 -51.37
N CYS A 322 16.45 15.26 -50.60
CA CYS A 322 16.02 16.61 -50.20
C CYS A 322 16.60 17.68 -51.13
N HIS A 323 17.87 17.54 -51.50
CA HIS A 323 18.61 18.52 -52.30
C HIS A 323 18.67 18.17 -53.79
N GLN A 324 17.67 17.46 -54.31
CA GLN A 324 17.60 17.10 -55.73
C GLN A 324 17.59 18.33 -56.63
N SER A 325 16.83 19.36 -56.23
CA SER A 325 16.77 20.62 -56.97
C SER A 325 18.12 21.34 -56.97
N ASP A 326 18.81 21.36 -55.83
CA ASP A 326 20.12 21.99 -55.71
C ASP A 326 21.17 21.25 -56.54
N TYR A 327 21.16 19.91 -56.48
CA TYR A 327 22.03 19.05 -57.29
C TYR A 327 21.83 19.30 -58.78
N ASN A 328 20.59 19.27 -59.27
CA ASN A 328 20.26 19.47 -60.68
C ASN A 328 20.48 20.91 -61.15
N GLY A 329 20.45 21.88 -60.23
CA GLY A 329 20.60 23.31 -60.51
C GLY A 329 22.04 23.83 -60.42
N THR A 330 22.99 23.01 -59.97
CA THR A 330 24.40 23.39 -59.87
C THR A 330 25.00 23.49 -61.29
N ASN A 331 25.76 24.55 -61.58
CA ASN A 331 26.36 24.79 -62.91
C ASN A 331 27.90 24.91 -62.88
N ASP A 332 28.52 24.97 -61.71
CA ASP A 332 29.96 25.16 -61.56
C ASP A 332 30.54 24.31 -60.41
N PRO A 333 30.99 23.07 -60.69
CA PRO A 333 30.74 22.31 -61.92
C PRO A 333 29.30 21.79 -61.98
N ASP A 334 28.73 21.67 -63.18
CA ASP A 334 27.40 21.05 -63.36
C ASP A 334 27.44 19.57 -62.95
N HIS A 335 26.73 19.22 -61.88
CA HIS A 335 26.75 17.86 -61.34
C HIS A 335 26.13 16.81 -62.27
N GLY A 336 25.08 17.19 -62.98
CA GLY A 336 24.33 16.31 -63.87
C GLY A 336 25.12 15.96 -65.12
N SER A 337 25.66 16.97 -65.82
CA SER A 337 26.49 16.73 -67.01
C SER A 337 27.84 16.10 -66.68
N ALA A 338 28.42 16.44 -65.52
CA ALA A 338 29.64 15.85 -65.00
C ALA A 338 29.55 14.38 -64.63
N GLY A 339 28.33 13.85 -64.46
CA GLY A 339 28.11 12.48 -64.02
C GLY A 339 28.57 12.24 -62.59
N PHE A 340 28.52 13.27 -61.72
CA PHE A 340 28.87 13.09 -60.31
C PHE A 340 27.87 12.16 -59.60
N PRO A 341 28.28 11.47 -58.52
CA PRO A 341 27.37 10.62 -57.75
C PRO A 341 26.48 11.46 -56.82
N THR A 342 25.40 10.85 -56.34
CA THR A 342 24.48 11.46 -55.36
C THR A 342 24.92 11.25 -53.89
N THR A 343 26.11 10.69 -53.67
CA THR A 343 26.81 10.59 -52.37
C THR A 343 27.54 11.89 -52.09
N CYS A 344 26.77 12.93 -51.72
CA CYS A 344 27.23 14.30 -51.55
C CYS A 344 28.38 14.43 -50.55
N GLU A 345 28.38 13.58 -49.52
CA GLU A 345 29.35 13.52 -48.42
C GLU A 345 30.80 13.23 -48.86
N ASN A 346 31.01 12.78 -50.10
CA ASN A 346 32.35 12.63 -50.67
C ASN A 346 33.03 13.97 -50.96
N CYS A 347 32.22 15.03 -51.16
CA CYS A 347 32.67 16.35 -51.57
C CYS A 347 32.25 17.47 -50.61
N HIS A 348 31.05 17.34 -50.04
CA HIS A 348 30.41 18.36 -49.22
C HIS A 348 30.29 17.92 -47.77
N SER A 349 30.23 18.90 -46.86
CA SER A 349 29.94 18.67 -45.45
C SER A 349 28.72 19.47 -45.01
N THR A 350 28.04 19.02 -43.96
CA THR A 350 26.92 19.77 -43.36
C THR A 350 27.37 21.05 -42.66
N THR A 351 28.66 21.17 -42.32
CA THR A 351 29.23 22.33 -41.61
C THR A 351 29.63 23.45 -42.58
N ALA A 352 30.24 23.08 -43.70
CA ALA A 352 30.59 23.97 -44.79
C ALA A 352 30.30 23.24 -46.11
N TRP A 353 29.29 23.72 -46.83
CA TRP A 353 28.92 23.18 -48.13
C TRP A 353 29.87 23.64 -49.23
N GLU A 354 30.34 24.89 -49.12
CA GLU A 354 31.35 25.50 -49.97
C GLU A 354 32.52 26.05 -49.12
N PRO A 355 33.78 25.92 -49.59
CA PRO A 355 34.18 25.17 -50.79
C PRO A 355 34.02 23.66 -50.59
N SER A 356 33.70 22.95 -51.66
CA SER A 356 33.73 21.48 -51.66
C SER A 356 35.17 20.97 -51.75
N SER A 357 35.40 19.77 -51.25
CA SER A 357 36.72 19.13 -51.32
C SER A 357 36.56 17.65 -51.65
N PHE A 358 37.26 17.16 -52.67
CA PHE A 358 37.25 15.75 -53.02
C PHE A 358 38.64 15.15 -52.83
N ASN A 359 38.72 14.13 -51.98
CA ASN A 359 39.99 13.46 -51.71
C ASN A 359 40.33 12.45 -52.81
N HIS A 360 41.23 12.82 -53.71
CA HIS A 360 41.71 11.95 -54.76
C HIS A 360 42.59 10.79 -54.26
N SER A 361 43.16 10.84 -53.05
CA SER A 361 44.15 9.84 -52.61
C SER A 361 43.59 8.43 -52.45
N THR A 362 42.27 8.31 -52.28
CA THR A 362 41.57 7.01 -52.23
C THR A 362 41.27 6.43 -53.61
N TYR A 363 41.40 7.22 -54.67
CA TYR A 363 41.13 6.83 -56.05
C TYR A 363 42.41 6.78 -56.86
N PHE A 364 43.05 7.94 -57.05
CA PHE A 364 44.33 8.09 -57.74
C PHE A 364 45.09 9.28 -57.14
N PRO A 365 46.26 9.07 -56.51
CA PRO A 365 47.00 10.15 -55.85
C PRO A 365 47.51 11.22 -56.83
N ILE A 366 46.96 12.43 -56.76
CA ILE A 366 47.38 13.60 -57.56
C ILE A 366 48.06 14.70 -56.73
N THR A 367 48.27 14.47 -55.43
CA THR A 367 48.82 15.50 -54.53
C THR A 367 50.35 15.51 -54.47
N SER A 368 51.03 14.55 -55.12
CA SER A 368 52.49 14.45 -55.17
C SER A 368 52.94 13.59 -56.36
N GLY A 369 54.20 13.76 -56.79
CA GLY A 369 54.80 12.99 -57.89
C GLY A 369 54.42 13.50 -59.29
N ASN A 370 54.64 12.68 -60.32
CA ASN A 370 54.45 13.06 -61.72
C ASN A 370 52.98 13.35 -62.11
N HIS A 371 52.02 12.94 -61.27
CA HIS A 371 50.59 13.11 -61.49
C HIS A 371 49.97 14.34 -60.78
N GLN A 372 50.81 15.24 -60.23
CA GLN A 372 50.35 16.53 -59.70
C GLN A 372 50.03 17.52 -60.84
N LEU A 373 48.94 17.24 -61.55
CA LEU A 373 48.51 17.98 -62.74
C LEU A 373 47.11 18.59 -62.54
N PRO A 374 46.74 19.63 -63.31
CA PRO A 374 45.37 20.14 -63.35
C PRO A 374 44.37 19.03 -63.72
N CYS A 375 43.14 19.10 -63.19
CA CYS A 375 42.12 18.07 -63.40
C CYS A 375 41.88 17.77 -64.90
N ALA A 376 41.87 18.80 -65.74
CA ALA A 376 41.66 18.68 -67.20
C ALA A 376 42.80 17.95 -67.93
N SER A 377 43.96 17.76 -67.30
CA SER A 377 45.07 16.96 -67.87
C SER A 377 44.79 15.47 -67.85
N CYS A 378 43.96 15.01 -66.91
CA CYS A 378 43.56 13.60 -66.81
C CYS A 378 42.12 13.41 -67.28
N HIS A 379 41.21 14.32 -66.91
CA HIS A 379 39.80 14.30 -67.28
C HIS A 379 39.57 15.06 -68.58
N VAL A 380 39.68 14.33 -69.69
CA VAL A 380 39.74 14.92 -71.03
C VAL A 380 38.38 15.22 -71.66
N SER A 381 37.29 14.79 -71.03
CA SER A 381 35.94 15.12 -71.48
C SER A 381 35.45 16.39 -70.78
N PRO A 382 35.21 17.50 -71.50
CA PRO A 382 34.73 18.74 -70.90
C PRO A 382 33.42 18.51 -70.14
N GLY A 383 33.42 18.85 -68.85
CA GLY A 383 32.24 18.67 -68.02
C GLY A 383 31.82 17.22 -67.85
N ASN A 384 32.72 16.23 -67.97
CA ASN A 384 32.50 14.85 -67.55
C ASN A 384 33.78 14.28 -66.93
N PHE A 385 33.84 14.28 -65.60
CA PHE A 385 34.98 13.81 -64.83
C PHE A 385 35.01 12.28 -64.65
N GLY A 386 33.99 11.57 -65.12
CA GLY A 386 34.00 10.10 -65.19
C GLY A 386 34.90 9.55 -66.31
N VAL A 387 35.28 10.38 -67.28
CA VAL A 387 36.16 10.01 -68.39
C VAL A 387 37.57 10.52 -68.09
N PHE A 388 38.55 9.61 -68.07
CA PHE A 388 39.95 9.95 -67.88
C PHE A 388 40.84 9.21 -68.89
N GLU A 389 41.99 9.79 -69.19
CA GLU A 389 42.98 9.19 -70.08
C GLU A 389 44.39 9.24 -69.49
N CYS A 390 45.04 8.07 -69.40
CA CYS A 390 46.42 7.94 -68.92
C CYS A 390 47.42 8.01 -70.07
N ILE A 391 47.01 7.55 -71.26
CA ILE A 391 47.88 7.34 -72.43
C ILE A 391 48.11 8.59 -73.28
N LEU A 392 47.43 9.70 -72.97
CA LEU A 392 47.63 10.98 -73.68
C LEU A 392 48.86 11.77 -73.19
N CYS A 393 49.58 11.24 -72.21
CA CYS A 393 50.81 11.81 -71.67
C CYS A 393 52.07 11.16 -72.25
N HIS A 394 53.20 11.86 -72.21
CA HIS A 394 54.39 11.59 -73.02
C HIS A 394 55.19 10.32 -72.67
N GLU A 395 55.01 9.73 -71.48
CA GLU A 395 55.83 8.58 -71.01
C GLU A 395 55.28 7.21 -71.45
N HIS A 396 54.03 7.13 -71.91
CA HIS A 396 53.34 5.87 -72.17
C HIS A 396 53.27 5.52 -73.66
N SER A 397 54.36 5.56 -74.43
CA SER A 397 54.24 5.16 -75.86
C SER A 397 53.83 3.68 -75.97
N GLN A 398 52.85 3.36 -76.83
CA GLN A 398 52.29 2.01 -76.92
C GLN A 398 53.36 0.93 -77.12
N ASN A 399 54.36 1.17 -77.97
CA ASN A 399 55.43 0.19 -78.22
C ASN A 399 56.28 -0.06 -76.97
N GLN A 400 56.61 0.98 -76.20
CA GLN A 400 57.40 0.84 -74.98
C GLN A 400 56.59 0.16 -73.89
N THR A 401 55.36 0.62 -73.64
CA THR A 401 54.47 0.01 -72.65
C THR A 401 54.19 -1.45 -72.99
N ASN A 402 53.99 -1.81 -74.27
CA ASN A 402 53.82 -3.20 -74.68
C ASN A 402 55.06 -4.07 -74.40
N ASN A 403 56.27 -3.53 -74.59
CA ASN A 403 57.50 -4.25 -74.30
C ASN A 403 57.63 -4.50 -72.79
N ASP A 404 57.37 -3.48 -71.97
CA ASP A 404 57.49 -3.55 -70.52
C ASP A 404 56.43 -4.49 -69.89
N HIS A 405 55.27 -4.64 -70.54
CA HIS A 405 54.16 -5.49 -70.08
C HIS A 405 54.05 -6.82 -70.85
N SER A 406 55.07 -7.22 -71.62
CA SER A 406 55.02 -8.41 -72.49
C SER A 406 54.78 -9.73 -71.75
N GLU A 407 55.07 -9.79 -70.45
CA GLU A 407 54.86 -10.95 -69.58
C GLU A 407 53.56 -10.86 -68.74
N VAL A 408 52.83 -9.75 -68.81
CA VAL A 408 51.61 -9.52 -68.02
C VAL A 408 50.38 -10.07 -68.74
N GLY A 409 49.90 -11.23 -68.30
CA GLY A 409 48.70 -11.86 -68.85
C GLY A 409 47.45 -10.98 -68.69
N GLY A 410 46.77 -10.69 -69.79
CA GLY A 410 45.57 -9.83 -69.79
C GLY A 410 45.85 -8.33 -69.88
N TYR A 411 47.10 -7.92 -70.11
CA TYR A 411 47.44 -6.53 -70.43
C TYR A 411 46.69 -6.01 -71.66
N ILE A 412 46.12 -4.82 -71.52
CA ILE A 412 45.46 -4.08 -72.61
C ILE A 412 45.92 -2.63 -72.52
N TYR A 413 46.41 -2.08 -73.63
CA TYR A 413 46.82 -0.68 -73.74
C TYR A 413 45.59 0.25 -73.84
N GLN A 414 44.90 0.44 -72.71
CA GLN A 414 43.73 1.30 -72.55
C GLN A 414 43.76 1.93 -71.16
N SER A 415 43.44 3.22 -71.04
CA SER A 415 43.51 3.99 -69.79
C SER A 415 42.76 3.33 -68.62
N GLN A 416 41.60 2.75 -68.88
CA GLN A 416 40.83 2.03 -67.85
C GLN A 416 41.56 0.78 -67.33
N ALA A 417 42.23 0.02 -68.21
CA ALA A 417 43.01 -1.15 -67.82
C ALA A 417 44.28 -0.74 -67.06
N CYS A 418 44.94 0.34 -67.50
CA CYS A 418 46.07 0.93 -66.78
C CYS A 418 45.68 1.31 -65.34
N TYR A 419 44.55 1.98 -65.15
CA TYR A 419 44.07 2.34 -63.80
C TYR A 419 43.74 1.11 -62.93
N GLN A 420 43.19 0.05 -63.51
CA GLN A 420 42.91 -1.19 -62.78
C GLN A 420 44.18 -1.89 -62.26
N CYS A 421 45.25 -1.88 -63.04
CA CYS A 421 46.55 -2.44 -62.63
C CYS A 421 47.36 -1.48 -61.74
N HIS A 422 47.25 -0.17 -61.99
CA HIS A 422 48.02 0.89 -61.32
C HIS A 422 47.13 1.93 -60.63
N PRO A 423 46.30 1.55 -59.64
CA PRO A 423 45.36 2.47 -59.00
C PRO A 423 46.05 3.59 -58.21
N GLN A 424 47.34 3.43 -57.88
CA GLN A 424 48.11 4.45 -57.15
C GLN A 424 49.07 5.24 -58.03
N GLY A 425 49.04 5.04 -59.36
CA GLY A 425 49.93 5.71 -60.30
C GLY A 425 51.41 5.40 -60.08
N ARG A 426 51.72 4.17 -59.64
CA ARG A 426 53.08 3.66 -59.47
C ARG A 426 53.30 2.50 -60.43
N ASP A 427 54.53 2.41 -60.92
CA ASP A 427 55.02 1.33 -61.80
C ASP A 427 54.89 -0.06 -61.18
#